data_AF-A0A514WX33-F1
#
_entry.id   AF-A0A514WX33-F1
#
_cell.length_a   1.000
_cell.length_b   1.000
_cell.length_c   1.000
_cell.angle_alpha   90.00
_cell.angle_beta   90.00
_cell.angle_gamma   90.00
#
_symmetry.space_group_name_H-M   'P 1'
#
loop_
_entity.id
_entity.type
_entity.pdbx_description
1 polymer ?
#
loop_
_entity_poly.entity_id
_entity_poly.type
_entity_poly.pdbx_seq_one_letter_code
_entity_poly.pdbx_strand_id
1 'polypeptide(L)'
;MSTNDKSKALLHTLRNLVKNSDQTYEDLARKMDLSADTIKRLLSGKIPISLERVSEICDHIGIDVFELARLAKFGQKEEHPILSLAQEKMLAEDEATFAVYYLITMGFTFDRMLTEYTFSKVQLTKIALKLEKLGILELHPNNKLKMLVYRKIRWHMNGPLHNKYMILWATSFAKEVYQTTDSYKYFFNFPLSNDSKAEVLRKIVKLCREIEYLSEMDLNVRNRASTSMNLLIGARQWMPEVTRQFQR
;
A
#
# COMPACT_ATOMS: atom_id res chain seq x y z
N MET A 1 0.36 10.78 -23.47
CA MET A 1 1.16 11.65 -22.57
C MET A 1 2.30 12.25 -23.36
N SER A 2 2.38 13.58 -23.40
CA SER A 2 3.51 14.32 -23.97
C SER A 2 4.79 14.04 -23.18
N THR A 3 5.97 14.21 -23.79
CA THR A 3 7.27 14.12 -23.10
C THR A 3 7.33 15.04 -21.87
N ASN A 4 6.69 16.21 -21.94
CA ASN A 4 6.62 17.17 -20.85
C ASN A 4 5.78 16.67 -19.65
N ASP A 5 4.75 15.85 -19.92
CA ASP A 5 3.90 15.27 -18.86
C ASP A 5 4.67 14.23 -18.05
N LYS A 6 5.53 13.45 -18.71
CA LYS A 6 6.37 12.42 -18.05
C LYS A 6 7.44 13.04 -17.16
N SER A 7 8.08 14.13 -17.59
CA SER A 7 9.07 14.84 -16.77
C SER A 7 8.42 15.46 -15.53
N LYS A 8 7.25 16.08 -15.67
CA LYS A 8 6.49 16.61 -14.52
C LYS A 8 6.08 15.51 -13.54
N ALA A 9 5.65 14.37 -14.06
CA ALA A 9 5.31 13.20 -13.25
C ALA A 9 6.49 12.73 -12.40
N LEU A 10 7.67 12.62 -13.03
CA LEU A 10 8.90 12.22 -12.36
C LEU A 10 9.28 13.16 -11.20
N LEU A 11 9.22 14.48 -11.45
CA LEU A 11 9.53 15.49 -10.44
C LEU A 11 8.50 15.52 -9.30
N HIS A 12 7.23 15.34 -9.62
CA HIS A 12 6.18 15.23 -8.61
C HIS A 12 6.43 14.04 -7.67
N THR A 13 6.71 12.86 -8.24
CA THR A 13 7.01 11.66 -7.46
C THR A 13 8.28 11.84 -6.62
N LEU A 14 9.35 12.39 -7.18
CA LEU A 14 10.58 12.66 -6.45
C LEU A 14 10.33 13.61 -5.26
N ARG A 15 9.55 14.67 -5.48
CA ARG A 15 9.16 15.61 -4.42
C ARG A 15 8.42 14.93 -3.27
N ASN A 16 7.47 14.04 -3.58
CA ASN A 16 6.73 13.30 -2.56
C ASN A 16 7.62 12.32 -1.79
N LEU A 17 8.55 11.65 -2.48
CA LEU A 17 9.51 10.75 -1.84
C LEU A 17 10.45 11.49 -0.88
N VAL A 18 10.92 12.69 -1.24
CA VAL A 18 11.71 13.52 -0.34
C VAL A 18 10.89 13.92 0.90
N LYS A 19 9.64 14.36 0.73
CA LYS A 19 8.76 14.74 1.86
C LYS A 19 8.46 13.58 2.83
N ASN A 20 8.36 12.37 2.30
CA ASN A 20 8.04 11.16 3.08
C ASN A 20 9.30 10.42 3.54
N SER A 21 10.49 10.96 3.26
CA SER A 21 11.75 10.45 3.82
C SER A 21 12.01 11.08 5.18
N ASP A 22 12.88 10.47 5.97
CA ASP A 22 13.33 11.05 7.24
C ASP A 22 14.25 12.28 7.06
N GLN A 23 14.47 12.74 5.82
CA GLN A 23 15.34 13.87 5.50
C GLN A 23 14.54 15.13 5.20
N THR A 24 14.96 16.23 5.79
CA THR A 24 14.39 17.56 5.50
C THR A 24 14.97 18.12 4.19
N TYR A 25 14.31 19.13 3.61
CA TYR A 25 14.88 19.84 2.46
C TYR A 25 16.20 20.52 2.82
N GLU A 26 16.35 20.90 4.08
CA GLU A 26 17.54 21.50 4.67
C GLU A 26 18.69 20.48 4.77
N ASP A 27 18.41 19.21 5.06
CA ASP A 27 19.42 18.14 5.04
C ASP A 27 19.91 17.83 3.64
N LEU A 28 18.97 17.75 2.69
CA LEU A 28 19.28 17.50 1.29
C LEU A 28 20.10 18.66 0.70
N ALA A 29 19.70 19.89 1.02
CA ALA A 29 20.39 21.11 0.64
C ALA A 29 21.86 21.11 1.12
N ARG A 30 22.10 20.76 2.40
CA ARG A 30 23.46 20.66 2.95
C ARG A 30 24.31 19.60 2.26
N LYS A 31 23.73 18.43 1.95
CA LYS A 31 24.47 17.32 1.30
C LYS A 31 24.85 17.62 -0.14
N MET A 32 24.05 18.43 -0.82
CA MET A 32 24.22 18.76 -2.24
C MET A 32 24.90 20.10 -2.50
N ASP A 33 25.33 20.81 -1.45
CA ASP A 33 25.87 22.18 -1.50
C ASP A 33 24.93 23.18 -2.21
N LEU A 34 23.64 23.10 -1.88
CA LEU A 34 22.57 23.94 -2.43
C LEU A 34 21.79 24.63 -1.32
N SER A 35 21.03 25.68 -1.67
CA SER A 35 20.04 26.24 -0.75
C SER A 35 18.77 25.39 -0.73
N ALA A 36 18.07 25.35 0.41
CA ALA A 36 16.77 24.67 0.50
C ALA A 36 15.72 25.26 -0.47
N ASP A 37 15.83 26.55 -0.79
CA ASP A 37 14.98 27.18 -1.81
C ASP A 37 15.30 26.66 -3.22
N THR A 38 16.59 26.48 -3.54
CA THR A 38 17.02 25.88 -4.81
C THR A 38 16.47 24.47 -4.96
N ILE A 39 16.56 23.64 -3.93
CA ILE A 39 15.98 22.29 -3.92
C ILE A 39 14.47 22.32 -4.17
N LYS A 40 13.73 23.21 -3.47
CA LYS A 40 12.28 23.37 -3.67
C LYS A 40 11.94 23.82 -5.08
N ARG A 41 12.73 24.70 -5.68
CA ARG A 41 12.54 25.20 -7.06
C ARG A 41 12.83 24.13 -8.11
N LEU A 42 13.87 23.31 -7.92
CA LEU A 42 14.18 22.16 -8.77
C LEU A 42 13.05 21.12 -8.74
N LEU A 43 12.61 20.72 -7.54
CA LEU A 43 11.57 19.70 -7.34
C LEU A 43 10.15 20.17 -7.75
N SER A 44 9.92 21.48 -7.82
CA SER A 44 8.66 22.03 -8.33
C SER A 44 8.66 22.24 -9.85
N GLY A 45 9.77 21.93 -10.54
CA GLY A 45 9.91 22.13 -11.98
C GLY A 45 9.95 23.61 -12.38
N LYS A 46 10.25 24.52 -11.44
CA LYS A 46 10.41 25.97 -11.72
C LYS A 46 11.73 26.29 -12.42
N ILE A 47 12.73 25.40 -12.29
CA ILE A 47 14.03 25.49 -12.95
C ILE A 47 14.35 24.10 -13.54
N PRO A 48 15.06 24.01 -14.68
CA PRO A 48 15.57 22.75 -15.19
C PRO A 48 16.43 22.01 -14.15
N ILE A 49 16.31 20.68 -14.13
CA ILE A 49 17.12 19.79 -13.31
C ILE A 49 17.75 18.74 -14.23
N SER A 50 19.04 18.47 -14.07
CA SER A 50 19.73 17.43 -14.83
C SER A 50 19.39 16.03 -14.31
N LEU A 51 19.60 15.01 -15.14
CA LEU A 51 19.41 13.63 -14.71
C LEU A 51 20.41 13.22 -13.62
N GLU A 52 21.66 13.71 -13.66
CA GLU A 52 22.61 13.44 -12.58
C GLU A 52 22.10 13.98 -11.25
N ARG A 53 21.52 15.19 -11.26
CA ARG A 53 20.96 15.82 -10.07
C ARG A 53 19.76 15.06 -9.52
N VAL A 54 18.93 14.50 -10.40
CA VAL A 54 17.84 13.60 -10.01
C VAL A 54 18.39 12.34 -9.35
N SER A 55 19.43 11.72 -9.93
CA SER A 55 20.08 10.53 -9.38
C SER A 55 20.67 10.80 -8.00
N GLU A 56 21.37 11.92 -7.83
CA GLU A 56 21.97 12.34 -6.55
C GLU A 56 20.91 12.49 -5.44
N ILE A 57 19.75 13.09 -5.75
CA ILE A 57 18.63 13.20 -4.80
C ILE A 57 18.09 11.81 -4.44
N CYS A 58 17.92 10.93 -5.43
CA CYS A 58 17.49 9.55 -5.23
C CYS A 58 18.42 8.79 -4.28
N ASP A 59 19.73 8.88 -4.51
CA ASP A 59 20.74 8.25 -3.67
C ASP A 59 20.67 8.75 -2.23
N HIS A 60 20.50 10.07 -2.04
CA HIS A 60 20.35 10.65 -0.71
C HIS A 60 19.13 10.16 0.04
N ILE A 61 18.00 9.90 -0.64
CA ILE A 61 16.78 9.36 -0.01
C ILE A 61 16.71 7.83 -0.05
N GLY A 62 17.78 7.16 -0.49
CA GLY A 62 17.94 5.70 -0.44
C GLY A 62 17.13 4.93 -1.48
N ILE A 63 16.89 5.52 -2.65
CA ILE A 63 16.24 4.87 -3.80
C ILE A 63 17.09 5.02 -5.06
N ASP A 64 16.82 4.20 -6.07
CA ASP A 64 17.46 4.29 -7.38
C ASP A 64 16.61 5.11 -8.38
N VAL A 65 17.24 5.70 -9.40
CA VAL A 65 16.55 6.48 -10.44
C VAL A 65 15.59 5.63 -11.28
N PHE A 66 15.89 4.34 -11.48
CA PHE A 66 14.95 3.42 -12.13
C PHE A 66 13.74 3.14 -11.23
N GLU A 67 13.94 3.08 -9.91
CA GLU A 67 12.84 3.00 -8.94
C GLU A 67 11.98 4.27 -8.95
N LEU A 68 12.58 5.46 -9.04
CA LEU A 68 11.85 6.72 -9.24
C LEU A 68 11.00 6.69 -10.52
N ALA A 69 11.58 6.29 -11.65
CA ALA A 69 10.86 6.21 -12.92
C ALA A 69 9.70 5.22 -12.86
N ARG A 70 9.88 4.09 -12.18
CA ARG A 70 8.83 3.12 -11.88
C ARG A 70 7.72 3.76 -11.04
N LEU A 71 8.06 4.43 -9.93
CA LEU A 71 7.10 5.10 -9.07
C LEU A 71 6.38 6.27 -9.77
N ALA A 72 7.03 6.96 -10.71
CA ALA A 72 6.40 8.03 -11.48
C ALA A 72 5.43 7.47 -12.54
N LYS A 73 5.74 6.31 -13.12
CA LYS A 73 4.91 5.64 -14.11
C LYS A 73 3.68 4.96 -13.48
N PHE A 74 3.83 4.41 -12.29
CA PHE A 74 2.79 3.56 -11.65
C PHE A 74 2.19 4.19 -10.39
N GLY A 75 2.99 4.93 -9.61
CA GLY A 75 2.55 5.63 -8.39
C GLY A 75 1.67 6.87 -8.64
N GLN A 76 1.48 7.29 -9.90
CA GLN A 76 0.45 8.28 -10.25
C GLN A 76 -0.98 7.73 -10.25
N LYS A 77 -1.18 6.44 -9.96
CA LYS A 77 -2.51 5.87 -9.68
C LYS A 77 -2.95 6.02 -8.21
N GLU A 78 -2.46 7.03 -7.49
CA GLU A 78 -3.14 7.53 -6.28
C GLU A 78 -4.30 8.47 -6.63
N GLU A 79 -5.02 8.23 -7.75
CA GLU A 79 -6.19 9.05 -8.10
C GLU A 79 -7.39 8.78 -7.18
N HIS A 80 -7.38 7.65 -6.48
CA HIS A 80 -8.48 7.27 -5.61
C HIS A 80 -8.11 7.43 -4.12
N PRO A 81 -8.93 8.15 -3.34
CA PRO A 81 -8.66 8.36 -1.92
C PRO A 81 -8.70 7.04 -1.13
N ILE A 82 -7.97 7.00 -0.01
CA ILE A 82 -8.15 5.98 1.03
C ILE A 82 -9.57 6.13 1.60
N LEU A 83 -10.17 5.03 2.07
CA LEU A 83 -11.47 5.06 2.76
C LEU A 83 -11.47 6.08 3.91
N SER A 84 -12.42 7.01 3.92
CA SER A 84 -12.63 7.88 5.09
C SER A 84 -13.03 7.08 6.33
N LEU A 85 -12.80 7.62 7.53
CA LEU A 85 -13.24 6.99 8.79
C LEU A 85 -14.75 6.71 8.81
N ALA A 86 -15.56 7.57 8.19
CA ALA A 86 -17.01 7.35 8.07
C ALA A 86 -17.33 6.14 7.17
N GLN A 87 -16.63 5.99 6.04
CA GLN A 87 -16.77 4.81 5.18
C GLN A 87 -16.28 3.54 5.90
N GLU A 88 -15.14 3.59 6.59
CA GLU A 88 -14.66 2.45 7.39
C GLU A 88 -15.67 2.04 8.45
N LYS A 89 -16.28 3.01 9.14
CA LYS A 89 -17.33 2.73 10.14
C LYS A 89 -18.51 2.01 9.50
N MET A 90 -19.00 2.51 8.37
CA MET A 90 -20.13 1.87 7.69
C MET A 90 -19.83 0.46 7.16
N LEU A 91 -18.59 0.22 6.73
CA LEU A 91 -18.13 -1.11 6.35
C LEU A 91 -18.00 -2.02 7.58
N ALA A 92 -17.50 -1.52 8.71
CA ALA A 92 -17.34 -2.31 9.94
C ALA A 92 -18.68 -2.77 10.54
N GLU A 93 -19.76 -2.02 10.32
CA GLU A 93 -21.11 -2.32 10.83
C GLU A 93 -21.84 -3.42 10.04
N ASP A 94 -21.44 -3.72 8.80
CA ASP A 94 -22.10 -4.70 7.95
C ASP A 94 -21.08 -5.63 7.26
N GLU A 95 -20.98 -6.84 7.79
CA GLU A 95 -20.00 -7.84 7.38
C GLU A 95 -20.17 -8.28 5.92
N ALA A 96 -21.41 -8.37 5.42
CA ALA A 96 -21.66 -8.74 4.04
C ALA A 96 -21.20 -7.62 3.09
N THR A 97 -21.46 -6.37 3.45
CA THR A 97 -20.98 -5.21 2.67
C THR A 97 -19.45 -5.16 2.65
N PHE A 98 -18.81 -5.36 3.79
CA PHE A 98 -17.35 -5.40 3.87
C PHE A 98 -16.74 -6.59 3.12
N ALA A 99 -17.34 -7.77 3.19
CA ALA A 99 -16.88 -8.95 2.44
C ALA A 99 -16.93 -8.71 0.92
N VAL A 100 -18.02 -8.15 0.40
CA VAL A 100 -18.12 -7.80 -1.02
C VAL A 100 -17.09 -6.74 -1.41
N TYR A 101 -16.92 -5.69 -0.59
CA TYR A 101 -15.85 -4.71 -0.79
C TYR A 101 -14.47 -5.37 -0.88
N TYR A 102 -14.15 -6.26 0.06
CA TYR A 102 -12.89 -7.02 0.10
C TYR A 102 -12.69 -7.88 -1.16
N LEU A 103 -13.72 -8.57 -1.65
CA LEU A 103 -13.60 -9.38 -2.86
C LEU A 103 -13.33 -8.51 -4.10
N ILE A 104 -13.97 -7.35 -4.20
CA ILE A 104 -13.75 -6.42 -5.31
C ILE A 104 -12.31 -5.87 -5.29
N THR A 105 -11.74 -5.58 -4.11
CA THR A 105 -10.32 -5.17 -4.00
C THR A 105 -9.36 -6.27 -4.43
N MET A 106 -9.73 -7.54 -4.25
CA MET A 106 -9.02 -8.71 -4.77
C MET A 106 -9.27 -8.98 -6.26
N GLY A 107 -9.99 -8.10 -6.96
CA GLY A 107 -10.23 -8.19 -8.41
C GLY A 107 -11.41 -9.06 -8.81
N PHE A 108 -12.29 -9.45 -7.87
CA PHE A 108 -13.48 -10.22 -8.22
C PHE A 108 -14.48 -9.35 -8.99
N THR A 109 -15.01 -9.92 -10.07
CA THR A 109 -16.16 -9.34 -10.80
C THR A 109 -17.46 -9.73 -10.12
N PHE A 110 -18.52 -8.99 -10.44
CA PHE A 110 -19.87 -9.31 -9.95
C PHE A 110 -20.27 -10.75 -10.30
N ASP A 111 -20.07 -11.17 -11.55
CA ASP A 111 -20.44 -12.51 -12.01
C ASP A 111 -19.57 -13.60 -11.38
N ARG A 112 -18.29 -13.31 -11.12
CA ARG A 112 -17.40 -14.23 -10.41
C ARG A 112 -17.88 -14.44 -8.97
N MET A 113 -18.29 -13.37 -8.28
CA MET A 113 -18.85 -13.48 -6.93
C MET A 113 -20.15 -14.29 -6.90
N LEU A 114 -21.02 -14.18 -7.90
CA LEU A 114 -22.22 -15.02 -8.01
C LEU A 114 -21.91 -16.50 -8.26
N THR A 115 -20.76 -16.79 -8.88
CA THR A 115 -20.37 -18.16 -9.22
C THR A 115 -19.62 -18.84 -8.06
N GLU A 116 -18.73 -18.11 -7.40
CA GLU A 116 -17.82 -18.66 -6.38
C GLU A 116 -18.36 -18.52 -4.95
N TYR A 117 -19.39 -17.70 -4.71
CA TYR A 117 -19.97 -17.46 -3.39
C TYR A 117 -21.49 -17.65 -3.37
N THR A 118 -22.05 -17.81 -2.17
CA THR A 118 -23.48 -18.07 -1.94
C THR A 118 -24.37 -16.82 -2.02
N PHE A 119 -23.85 -15.70 -2.58
CA PHE A 119 -24.63 -14.48 -2.75
C PHE A 119 -25.69 -14.67 -3.84
N SER A 120 -26.94 -14.33 -3.54
CA SER A 120 -27.95 -14.15 -4.58
C SER A 120 -27.69 -12.84 -5.36
N LYS A 121 -28.14 -12.81 -6.63
CA LYS A 121 -28.09 -11.59 -7.45
C LYS A 121 -28.73 -10.39 -6.75
N VAL A 122 -29.87 -10.59 -6.08
CA VAL A 122 -30.58 -9.53 -5.35
C VAL A 122 -29.74 -8.99 -4.19
N GLN A 123 -29.10 -9.87 -3.40
CA GLN A 123 -28.22 -9.45 -2.30
C GLN A 123 -27.02 -8.66 -2.83
N LEU A 124 -26.34 -9.19 -3.85
CA LEU A 124 -25.14 -8.57 -4.39
C LEU A 124 -25.43 -7.21 -5.04
N THR A 125 -26.55 -7.07 -5.76
CA THR A 125 -27.01 -5.78 -6.29
C THR A 125 -27.30 -4.78 -5.16
N LYS A 126 -27.99 -5.19 -4.08
CA LYS A 126 -28.28 -4.32 -2.93
C LYS A 126 -26.98 -3.82 -2.27
N ILE A 127 -26.00 -4.71 -2.11
CA ILE A 127 -24.70 -4.34 -1.54
C ILE A 127 -23.93 -3.40 -2.46
N ALA A 128 -23.91 -3.66 -3.78
CA ALA A 128 -23.26 -2.79 -4.75
C ALA A 128 -23.85 -1.36 -4.74
N LEU A 129 -25.18 -1.24 -4.68
CA LEU A 129 -25.86 0.06 -4.55
C LEU A 129 -25.54 0.77 -3.22
N LYS A 130 -25.39 0.01 -2.12
CA LYS A 130 -24.96 0.57 -0.83
C LYS A 130 -23.54 1.12 -0.91
N LEU A 131 -22.62 0.38 -1.52
CA LEU A 131 -21.23 0.82 -1.74
C LEU A 131 -21.16 2.05 -2.67
N GLU A 132 -22.03 2.11 -3.68
CA GLU A 132 -22.15 3.29 -4.55
C GLU A 132 -22.63 4.52 -3.79
N LYS A 133 -23.66 4.38 -2.95
CA LYS A 133 -24.14 5.47 -2.08
C LYS A 133 -23.06 5.97 -1.10
N LEU A 134 -22.13 5.10 -0.70
CA LEU A 134 -20.98 5.47 0.14
C LEU A 134 -19.84 6.14 -0.65
N GLY A 135 -19.95 6.26 -1.98
CA GLY A 135 -18.89 6.79 -2.84
C GLY A 135 -17.66 5.88 -2.94
N ILE A 136 -17.84 4.57 -2.71
CA ILE A 136 -16.75 3.59 -2.73
C ILE A 136 -16.54 3.02 -4.14
N LEU A 137 -17.62 2.85 -4.91
CA LEU A 137 -17.60 2.37 -6.29
C LEU A 137 -18.75 2.96 -7.11
N GLU A 138 -18.70 2.81 -8.42
CA GLU A 138 -19.82 3.03 -9.35
C GLU A 138 -20.29 1.68 -9.90
N LEU A 139 -21.61 1.51 -9.97
CA LEU A 139 -22.27 0.35 -10.59
C LEU A 139 -22.77 0.74 -11.98
N HIS A 140 -22.15 0.17 -13.01
CA HIS A 140 -22.51 0.41 -14.41
C HIS A 140 -23.37 -0.74 -14.99
N PRO A 141 -23.98 -0.53 -16.17
CA PRO A 141 -24.70 -1.58 -16.88
C PRO A 141 -23.87 -2.86 -17.06
N ASN A 142 -24.56 -4.01 -17.12
CA ASN A 142 -23.96 -5.34 -17.15
C ASN A 142 -23.10 -5.65 -15.92
N ASN A 143 -23.52 -5.15 -14.74
CA ASN A 143 -22.87 -5.38 -13.44
C ASN A 143 -21.38 -5.00 -13.39
N LYS A 144 -20.98 -4.01 -14.20
CA LYS A 144 -19.59 -3.54 -14.21
C LYS A 144 -19.34 -2.65 -13.01
N LEU A 145 -18.39 -3.05 -12.17
CA LEU A 145 -18.00 -2.31 -10.96
C LEU A 145 -16.76 -1.46 -11.24
N LYS A 146 -16.81 -0.17 -10.92
CA LYS A 146 -15.66 0.73 -11.01
C LYS A 146 -15.35 1.32 -9.64
N MET A 147 -14.22 0.95 -9.06
CA MET A 147 -13.79 1.48 -7.76
C MET A 147 -13.52 2.98 -7.83
N LEU A 148 -13.99 3.72 -6.82
CA LEU A 148 -13.72 5.14 -6.62
C LEU A 148 -12.72 5.40 -5.50
N VAL A 149 -12.45 4.39 -4.67
CA VAL A 149 -11.44 4.41 -3.61
C VAL A 149 -10.23 3.55 -3.97
N TYR A 150 -9.11 3.80 -3.30
CA TYR A 150 -7.88 3.07 -3.53
C TYR A 150 -8.12 1.57 -3.40
N ARG A 151 -7.74 0.80 -4.43
CA ARG A 151 -8.02 -0.65 -4.48
C ARG A 151 -7.24 -1.44 -3.45
N LYS A 152 -6.07 -0.99 -3.01
CA LYS A 152 -5.32 -1.71 -1.97
C LYS A 152 -5.94 -1.39 -0.61
N ILE A 153 -6.08 -2.42 0.20
CA ILE A 153 -6.60 -2.31 1.56
C ILE A 153 -5.57 -1.55 2.40
N ARG A 154 -5.74 -0.23 2.51
CA ARG A 154 -5.08 0.61 3.50
C ARG A 154 -6.16 1.15 4.42
N TRP A 155 -6.15 0.69 5.66
CA TRP A 155 -7.04 1.20 6.70
C TRP A 155 -6.32 2.23 7.55
N HIS A 156 -7.09 3.11 8.16
CA HIS A 156 -6.60 3.97 9.21
C HIS A 156 -6.11 3.12 10.37
N MET A 157 -4.87 3.36 10.80
CA MET A 157 -4.38 2.82 12.06
C MET A 157 -5.33 3.27 13.18
N ASN A 158 -5.79 2.32 14.00
CA ASN A 158 -6.82 2.52 15.02
C ASN A 158 -8.22 2.94 14.50
N GLY A 159 -8.47 2.82 13.19
CA GLY A 159 -9.78 3.05 12.57
C GLY A 159 -10.77 1.88 12.82
N PRO A 160 -12.05 2.04 12.45
CA PRO A 160 -13.09 1.05 12.71
C PRO A 160 -12.79 -0.35 12.15
N LEU A 161 -12.33 -0.43 10.90
CA LEU A 161 -11.98 -1.71 10.27
C LEU A 161 -10.71 -2.31 10.89
N HIS A 162 -9.70 -1.48 11.16
CA HIS A 162 -8.49 -1.92 11.83
C HIS A 162 -8.79 -2.54 13.21
N ASN A 163 -9.59 -1.86 14.03
CA ASN A 163 -9.92 -2.34 15.37
C ASN A 163 -10.77 -3.61 15.34
N LYS A 164 -11.70 -3.72 14.38
CA LYS A 164 -12.57 -4.89 14.26
C LYS A 164 -11.83 -6.12 13.70
N TYR A 165 -11.03 -5.95 12.66
CA TYR A 165 -10.52 -7.07 11.88
C TYR A 165 -9.03 -7.34 12.03
N MET A 166 -8.18 -6.35 12.31
CA MET A 166 -6.73 -6.53 12.20
C MET A 166 -6.19 -7.60 13.16
N ILE A 167 -6.57 -7.53 14.45
CA ILE A 167 -6.11 -8.51 15.45
C ILE A 167 -6.67 -9.90 15.14
N LEU A 168 -7.95 -9.99 14.78
CA LEU A 168 -8.59 -11.25 14.44
C LEU A 168 -7.88 -11.91 13.26
N TRP A 169 -7.68 -11.18 12.17
CA TRP A 169 -7.07 -11.68 10.94
C TRP A 169 -5.59 -12.01 11.13
N ALA A 170 -4.82 -11.15 11.82
CA ALA A 170 -3.43 -11.43 12.10
C ALA A 170 -3.27 -12.70 12.94
N THR A 171 -4.15 -12.92 13.91
CA THR A 171 -4.13 -14.10 14.79
C THR A 171 -4.52 -15.36 14.02
N SER A 172 -5.62 -15.34 13.25
CA SER A 172 -6.05 -16.50 12.46
C SER A 172 -5.03 -16.85 11.38
N PHE A 173 -4.52 -15.85 10.65
CA PHE A 173 -3.51 -16.05 9.63
C PHE A 173 -2.20 -16.61 10.20
N ALA A 174 -1.68 -16.03 11.29
CA ALA A 174 -0.48 -16.54 11.93
C ALA A 174 -0.67 -17.99 12.39
N LYS A 175 -1.82 -18.32 12.99
CA LYS A 175 -2.15 -19.68 13.39
C LYS A 175 -2.13 -20.65 12.20
N GLU A 176 -2.78 -20.30 11.10
CA GLU A 176 -2.80 -21.11 9.87
C GLU A 176 -1.38 -21.32 9.31
N VAL A 177 -0.58 -20.26 9.19
CA VAL A 177 0.82 -20.35 8.70
C VAL A 177 1.64 -21.35 9.52
N TYR A 178 1.49 -21.37 10.85
CA TYR A 178 2.22 -22.32 11.70
C TYR A 178 1.62 -23.73 11.71
N GLN A 179 0.39 -23.91 11.23
CA GLN A 179 -0.32 -25.21 11.21
C GLN A 179 -0.25 -25.91 9.85
N THR A 180 0.08 -25.22 8.76
CA THR A 180 0.22 -25.83 7.43
C THR A 180 1.68 -26.13 7.05
N THR A 181 1.86 -27.10 6.16
CA THR A 181 3.18 -27.53 5.66
C THR A 181 3.61 -26.80 4.39
N ASP A 182 2.68 -26.16 3.69
CA ASP A 182 2.86 -25.41 2.44
C ASP A 182 3.19 -23.92 2.65
N SER A 183 3.41 -23.50 3.89
CA SER A 183 3.73 -22.13 4.25
C SER A 183 5.24 -21.87 4.41
N TYR A 184 5.70 -20.72 3.92
CA TYR A 184 7.02 -20.19 4.25
C TYR A 184 6.97 -19.51 5.62
N LYS A 185 7.79 -19.95 6.57
CA LYS A 185 7.76 -19.47 7.96
C LYS A 185 9.16 -19.27 8.53
N TYR A 186 9.43 -18.05 8.99
CA TYR A 186 10.66 -17.70 9.71
C TYR A 186 10.31 -16.74 10.85
N PHE A 187 10.92 -16.99 12.02
CA PHE A 187 10.77 -16.16 13.20
C PHE A 187 12.16 -15.78 13.72
N PHE A 188 12.50 -14.50 13.66
CA PHE A 188 13.78 -13.99 14.16
C PHE A 188 13.62 -13.47 15.60
N ASN A 189 14.50 -13.93 16.49
CA ASN A 189 14.58 -13.40 17.85
C ASN A 189 16.05 -13.25 18.25
N PHE A 190 16.65 -12.14 17.87
CA PHE A 190 18.06 -11.82 18.16
C PHE A 190 18.21 -10.33 18.46
N PRO A 191 19.16 -9.94 19.32
CA PRO A 191 19.48 -8.54 19.54
C PRO A 191 20.07 -7.92 18.27
N LEU A 192 19.65 -6.70 17.95
CA LEU A 192 20.21 -5.88 16.88
C LEU A 192 20.56 -4.49 17.44
N SER A 193 21.65 -3.90 16.95
CA SER A 193 21.94 -2.48 17.16
C SER A 193 20.85 -1.62 16.52
N ASN A 194 20.77 -0.34 16.90
CA ASN A 194 19.79 0.58 16.30
C ASN A 194 20.03 0.78 14.80
N ASP A 195 21.30 0.83 14.36
CA ASP A 195 21.65 0.95 12.94
C ASP A 195 21.20 -0.28 12.14
N SER A 196 21.42 -1.49 12.68
CA SER A 196 20.97 -2.72 12.04
C SER A 196 19.44 -2.81 12.01
N LYS A 197 18.72 -2.36 13.06
CA LYS A 197 17.26 -2.26 13.03
C LYS A 197 16.79 -1.32 11.92
N ALA A 198 17.42 -0.16 11.77
CA ALA A 198 17.09 0.80 10.72
C ALA A 198 17.32 0.22 9.32
N GLU A 199 18.44 -0.49 9.09
CA GLU A 199 18.71 -1.18 7.82
C GLU A 199 17.66 -2.26 7.53
N VAL A 200 17.29 -3.09 8.51
CA VAL A 200 16.24 -4.12 8.34
C VAL A 200 14.90 -3.48 7.98
N LEU A 201 14.50 -2.41 8.67
CA LEU A 201 13.27 -1.68 8.36
C LEU A 201 13.28 -1.11 6.94
N ARG A 202 14.41 -0.54 6.49
CA ARG A 202 14.57 -0.08 5.09
C ARG A 202 14.37 -1.22 4.09
N LYS A 203 14.96 -2.39 4.33
CA LYS A 203 14.77 -3.57 3.47
C LYS A 203 13.32 -4.08 3.45
N ILE A 204 12.65 -4.11 4.60
CA ILE A 204 11.23 -4.50 4.70
C ILE A 204 10.36 -3.54 3.88
N VAL A 205 10.55 -2.22 4.04
CA VAL A 205 9.79 -1.21 3.29
C VAL A 205 10.00 -1.38 1.78
N LYS A 206 11.24 -1.63 1.34
CA LYS A 206 11.54 -1.91 -0.06
C LYS A 206 10.82 -3.16 -0.58
N LEU A 207 10.87 -4.26 0.16
CA LEU A 207 10.17 -5.51 -0.19
C LEU A 207 8.66 -5.29 -0.31
N CYS A 208 8.04 -4.59 0.64
CA CYS A 208 6.60 -4.28 0.59
C CYS A 208 6.23 -3.50 -0.69
N ARG A 209 7.04 -2.50 -1.08
CA ARG A 209 6.84 -1.75 -2.34
C ARG A 209 6.96 -2.63 -3.58
N GLU A 210 7.89 -3.58 -3.58
CA GLU A 210 8.06 -4.53 -4.68
C GLU A 210 6.87 -5.49 -4.81
N ILE A 211 6.37 -6.04 -3.69
CA ILE A 211 5.16 -6.88 -3.67
C ILE A 211 3.95 -6.09 -4.17
N GLU A 212 3.78 -4.88 -3.67
CA GLU A 212 2.73 -3.96 -4.09
C GLU A 212 2.76 -3.68 -5.60
N TYR A 213 3.95 -3.59 -6.19
CA TYR A 213 4.14 -3.43 -7.62
C TYR A 213 3.77 -4.70 -8.40
N LEU A 214 4.21 -5.88 -7.95
CA LEU A 214 3.86 -7.15 -8.58
C LEU A 214 2.34 -7.37 -8.60
N SER A 215 1.68 -7.09 -7.48
CA SER A 215 0.21 -7.16 -7.37
C SER A 215 -0.49 -6.24 -8.37
N GLU A 216 -0.02 -5.00 -8.55
CA GLU A 216 -0.57 -4.09 -9.55
C GLU A 216 -0.36 -4.59 -10.97
N MET A 217 0.79 -5.18 -11.28
CA MET A 217 1.04 -5.76 -12.60
C MET A 217 0.07 -6.90 -12.88
N ASP A 218 -0.10 -7.83 -11.95
CA ASP A 218 -0.97 -8.99 -12.16
C ASP A 218 -2.46 -8.61 -12.20
N LEU A 219 -2.91 -7.61 -11.42
CA LEU A 219 -4.29 -7.11 -11.49
C LEU A 219 -4.65 -6.45 -12.84
N ASN A 220 -3.65 -5.93 -13.57
CA ASN A 220 -3.88 -5.29 -14.86
C ASN A 220 -3.78 -6.27 -16.04
N VAL A 221 -3.31 -7.50 -15.81
CA VAL A 221 -3.24 -8.55 -16.84
C VAL A 221 -4.56 -9.31 -16.87
N ARG A 222 -5.39 -9.03 -17.88
CA ARG A 222 -6.51 -9.91 -18.21
C ARG A 222 -5.92 -11.29 -18.55
N ASN A 223 -6.43 -12.35 -17.93
CA ASN A 223 -6.12 -13.76 -18.24
C ASN A 223 -4.94 -14.47 -17.53
N ARG A 224 -4.47 -14.01 -16.36
CA ARG A 224 -3.66 -14.88 -15.48
C ARG A 224 -4.52 -15.53 -14.40
N ALA A 225 -4.37 -16.84 -14.23
CA ALA A 225 -4.80 -17.54 -13.03
C ALA A 225 -3.86 -17.13 -11.88
N SER A 226 -4.09 -15.95 -11.30
CA SER A 226 -3.38 -15.53 -10.10
C SER A 226 -4.08 -16.13 -8.88
N THR A 227 -3.39 -16.99 -8.15
CA THR A 227 -3.78 -17.33 -6.78
C THR A 227 -3.37 -16.19 -5.86
N SER A 228 -4.16 -15.93 -4.82
CA SER A 228 -3.81 -14.91 -3.83
C SER A 228 -2.59 -15.35 -3.03
N MET A 229 -1.66 -14.41 -2.80
CA MET A 229 -0.57 -14.58 -1.85
C MET A 229 -0.77 -13.57 -0.72
N ASN A 230 -0.80 -14.05 0.52
CA ASN A 230 -0.96 -13.22 1.70
C ASN A 230 0.35 -13.20 2.49
N LEU A 231 0.78 -12.01 2.92
CA LEU A 231 1.95 -11.83 3.77
C LEU A 231 1.59 -11.00 4.98
N LEU A 232 1.97 -11.47 6.17
CA LEU A 232 1.94 -10.71 7.40
C LEU A 232 3.37 -10.38 7.80
N ILE A 233 3.74 -9.10 7.75
CA ILE A 233 5.07 -8.62 8.11
C ILE A 233 4.95 -7.67 9.29
N GLY A 234 5.69 -7.95 10.36
CA GLY A 234 5.77 -7.09 11.54
C GLY A 234 7.17 -7.12 12.12
N ALA A 235 7.69 -5.94 12.48
CA ALA A 235 8.98 -5.79 13.16
C ALA A 235 8.77 -4.90 14.38
N ARG A 236 9.00 -5.46 15.58
CA ARG A 236 8.94 -4.70 16.83
C ARG A 236 9.90 -5.30 17.84
N GLN A 237 10.33 -4.48 18.79
CA GLN A 237 10.86 -5.02 20.03
C GLN A 237 9.72 -5.77 20.74
N TRP A 238 9.94 -7.05 20.99
CA TRP A 238 8.97 -7.93 21.60
C TRP A 238 9.67 -8.97 22.46
N MET A 239 9.06 -9.30 23.58
CA MET A 239 9.52 -10.34 24.49
C MET A 239 8.39 -11.36 24.69
N PRO A 240 8.70 -12.67 24.58
CA PRO A 240 7.74 -13.72 24.89
C PRO A 240 7.20 -13.58 26.31
N GLU A 241 5.92 -13.88 26.51
CA GLU A 241 5.27 -13.72 27.83
C GLU A 241 5.94 -14.55 28.92
N VAL A 242 6.47 -15.72 28.57
CA VAL A 242 7.22 -16.61 29.47
C VAL A 242 8.44 -15.92 30.11
N THR A 243 8.98 -14.87 29.49
CA THR A 243 10.11 -14.10 30.02
C THR A 243 9.68 -12.95 30.95
N ARG A 244 8.41 -12.50 30.89
CA ARG A 244 7.94 -11.31 31.63
C ARG A 244 8.05 -11.46 33.14
N GLN A 245 7.77 -12.65 33.68
CA GLN A 245 7.86 -12.91 35.12
C GLN A 245 9.30 -12.84 35.68
N PHE A 246 10.30 -12.84 34.80
CA PHE A 246 11.71 -12.77 35.16
C PHE A 246 12.35 -11.41 34.82
N GLN A 247 11.58 -10.45 34.29
CA GLN A 247 12.07 -9.09 34.08
C GLN A 247 12.15 -8.37 35.44
N ARG A 248 13.27 -7.69 35.67
CA ARG A 248 13.46 -6.75 36.78
C ARG A 248 12.90 -5.38 36.41
#